data_AF-A0A7I9XES0-F1
#
_entry.id   AF-A0A7I9XES0-F1
#
_cell.length_a   1.000
_cell.length_b   1.000
_cell.length_c   1.000
_cell.angle_alpha   90.00
_cell.angle_beta   90.00
_cell.angle_gamma   90.00
#
_symmetry.space_group_name_H-M   'P 1'
#
loop_
_entity.id
_entity.type
_entity.pdbx_description
1 polymer ?
#
loop_
_entity_poly.entity_id
_entity_poly.type
_entity_poly.pdbx_seq_one_letter_code
_entity_poly.pdbx_strand_id
1 'polypeptide(L)'
;MRSSAKAVAATEAASEGWLGDIDFKPDIRGIINRLSRALELKKVADELAALDNPNDDDRKILAEARTTIASLEKSAFESVELISQCASEAMRIDDSLRQEREEARTAEQRAELHGKLGAMLYGIEAAPESAATNSTADAVMARVQAYRELKNQIQTVREA
;
A
#
# COMPACT_ATOMS: atom_id res chain seq x y z
N MET A 1 -18.73 8.64 -11.81
CA MET A 1 -19.51 7.38 -11.72
C MET A 1 -18.94 6.25 -12.57
N ARG A 2 -19.00 6.28 -13.92
CA ARG A 2 -18.32 5.25 -14.75
C ARG A 2 -16.81 5.18 -14.47
N SER A 3 -16.19 6.29 -14.07
CA SER A 3 -14.82 6.34 -13.57
C SER A 3 -14.64 5.54 -12.27
N SER A 4 -15.48 5.76 -11.26
CA SER A 4 -15.41 5.06 -9.96
C SER A 4 -15.63 3.55 -10.09
N ALA A 5 -16.64 3.12 -10.85
CA ALA A 5 -16.87 1.70 -11.09
C ALA A 5 -15.69 1.03 -11.84
N LYS A 6 -15.07 1.75 -12.78
CA LYS A 6 -13.83 1.29 -13.45
C LYS A 6 -12.64 1.26 -12.50
N ALA A 7 -12.54 2.20 -11.57
CA ALA A 7 -11.47 2.24 -10.59
C ALA A 7 -11.55 1.02 -9.66
N VAL A 8 -12.75 0.65 -9.18
CA VAL A 8 -12.96 -0.59 -8.40
C VAL A 8 -12.52 -1.81 -9.22
N ALA A 9 -12.97 -1.94 -10.47
CA ALA A 9 -12.62 -3.10 -11.29
C ALA A 9 -11.13 -3.21 -11.64
N ALA A 10 -10.37 -2.13 -11.47
CA ALA A 10 -8.94 -2.09 -11.74
C ALA A 10 -8.07 -2.34 -10.50
N THR A 11 -8.66 -2.49 -9.31
CA THR A 11 -7.91 -2.77 -8.09
C THR A 11 -7.37 -4.20 -8.06
N GLU A 12 -6.26 -4.37 -7.36
CA GLU A 12 -5.69 -5.69 -7.09
C GLU A 12 -6.70 -6.54 -6.32
N ALA A 13 -7.36 -5.95 -5.33
CA ALA A 13 -8.43 -6.55 -4.55
C ALA A 13 -9.55 -7.14 -5.43
N ALA A 14 -9.93 -6.47 -6.53
CA ALA A 14 -10.90 -7.02 -7.47
C ALA A 14 -10.31 -8.20 -8.25
N SER A 15 -9.08 -8.05 -8.75
CA SER A 15 -8.45 -9.08 -9.59
C SER A 15 -8.10 -10.37 -8.85
N GLU A 16 -7.77 -10.27 -7.56
CA GLU A 16 -7.48 -11.41 -6.68
C GLU A 16 -8.74 -11.98 -6.02
N GLY A 17 -9.92 -11.40 -6.31
CA GLY A 17 -11.20 -11.91 -5.85
C GLY A 17 -11.58 -11.52 -4.41
N TRP A 18 -10.81 -10.64 -3.75
CA TRP A 18 -11.11 -10.14 -2.40
C TRP A 18 -12.46 -9.41 -2.31
N LEU A 19 -12.91 -8.82 -3.41
CA LEU A 19 -14.17 -8.10 -3.49
C LEU A 19 -15.34 -8.94 -4.01
N GLY A 20 -15.10 -10.21 -4.37
CA GLY A 20 -16.08 -11.10 -4.99
C GLY A 20 -16.48 -10.69 -6.41
N ASP A 21 -17.61 -11.23 -6.89
CA ASP A 21 -18.16 -10.91 -8.20
C ASP A 21 -18.80 -9.52 -8.21
N ILE A 22 -18.08 -8.53 -8.76
CA ILE A 22 -18.55 -7.15 -8.82
C ILE A 22 -19.20 -6.85 -10.18
N ASP A 23 -20.48 -6.50 -10.19
CA ASP A 23 -21.17 -5.94 -11.35
C ASP A 23 -21.99 -4.69 -10.98
N PHE A 24 -21.48 -3.50 -11.33
CA PHE A 24 -22.18 -2.22 -11.15
C PHE A 24 -23.17 -1.88 -12.28
N LYS A 25 -23.33 -2.73 -13.30
CA LYS A 25 -24.28 -2.46 -14.41
C LYS A 25 -25.73 -2.27 -13.92
N PRO A 26 -26.27 -3.07 -12.97
CA PRO A 26 -27.61 -2.85 -12.44
C PRO A 26 -27.77 -1.47 -11.79
N ASP A 27 -26.80 -1.05 -10.99
CA ASP A 27 -26.83 0.26 -10.31
C ASP A 27 -26.75 1.42 -11.31
N ILE A 28 -25.84 1.33 -12.28
CA ILE A 28 -25.73 2.32 -13.37
C ILE A 28 -27.04 2.41 -14.15
N ARG A 29 -27.65 1.27 -14.47
CA ARG A 29 -28.96 1.25 -15.16
C ARG A 29 -30.05 1.87 -14.30
N GLY A 30 -30.08 1.57 -13.00
CA GLY A 30 -31.03 2.15 -12.05
C GLY A 30 -30.92 3.67 -11.95
N ILE A 31 -29.69 4.20 -11.89
CA ILE A 31 -29.42 5.64 -11.87
C ILE A 31 -29.89 6.31 -13.17
N ILE A 32 -29.53 5.75 -14.32
CA ILE A 32 -29.96 6.28 -15.63
C ILE A 32 -31.49 6.32 -15.69
N ASN A 33 -32.16 5.22 -15.32
CA ASN A 33 -33.62 5.14 -15.36
C ASN A 33 -34.28 6.18 -14.44
N ARG A 34 -33.77 6.39 -13.22
CA ARG A 34 -34.31 7.38 -12.29
C ARG A 34 -34.15 8.81 -12.82
N LEU A 35 -32.96 9.14 -13.34
CA LEU A 35 -32.68 10.47 -13.89
C LEU A 35 -33.46 10.74 -15.18
N SER A 36 -33.57 9.76 -16.08
CA SER A 36 -34.41 9.87 -17.27
C SER A 36 -35.87 10.13 -16.91
N ARG A 37 -36.42 9.37 -15.94
CA ARG A 37 -37.80 9.58 -15.48
C ARG A 37 -38.01 10.92 -14.80
N ALA A 38 -37.03 11.40 -14.02
CA ALA A 38 -37.07 12.73 -13.42
C ALA A 38 -37.11 13.83 -14.50
N LEU A 39 -36.29 13.70 -15.55
CA LEU A 39 -36.27 14.64 -16.68
C LEU A 39 -37.59 14.63 -17.46
N GLU A 40 -38.15 13.45 -17.73
CA GLU A 40 -39.46 13.31 -18.39
C GLU A 40 -40.58 13.96 -17.57
N LEU A 41 -40.64 13.68 -16.25
CA LEU A 41 -41.59 14.32 -15.35
C LEU A 41 -41.42 15.84 -15.33
N LYS A 42 -40.18 16.32 -15.28
CA LYS A 42 -39.88 17.75 -15.28
C LYS A 42 -40.38 18.43 -16.54
N LYS A 43 -40.15 17.83 -17.72
CA LYS A 43 -40.62 18.37 -18.99
C LYS A 43 -42.14 18.54 -19.01
N VAL A 44 -42.88 17.51 -18.63
CA VAL A 44 -44.36 17.56 -18.61
C VAL A 44 -44.87 18.52 -17.55
N ALA A 45 -44.24 18.56 -16.38
CA ALA A 45 -44.58 19.53 -15.34
C ALA A 45 -44.34 20.97 -15.78
N ASP A 46 -43.24 21.23 -16.51
CA ASP A 46 -42.94 22.55 -17.05
C ASP A 46 -43.96 22.97 -18.13
N GLU A 47 -44.38 22.04 -18.99
CA GLU A 47 -45.45 22.27 -19.98
C GLU A 47 -46.80 22.59 -19.31
N LEU A 48 -47.20 21.82 -18.29
CA LEU A 48 -48.43 22.08 -17.53
C LEU A 48 -48.37 23.41 -16.76
N ALA A 49 -47.21 23.74 -16.18
CA ALA A 49 -47.01 24.98 -15.45
C ALA A 49 -47.04 26.23 -16.35
N ALA A 50 -46.84 26.07 -17.67
CA ALA A 50 -46.87 27.16 -18.64
C ALA A 50 -48.28 27.49 -19.15
N LEU A 51 -49.31 26.71 -18.80
CA LEU A 51 -50.68 27.00 -19.19
C LEU A 51 -51.24 28.21 -18.44
N ASP A 52 -52.06 28.99 -19.14
CA ASP A 52 -52.78 30.12 -18.55
C ASP A 52 -53.91 29.63 -17.62
N ASN A 53 -54.15 30.38 -16.54
CA ASN A 53 -55.21 30.12 -15.55
C ASN A 53 -55.18 28.71 -14.91
N PRO A 54 -54.10 28.33 -14.21
CA PRO A 54 -54.00 27.03 -13.56
C PRO A 54 -55.10 26.83 -12.50
N ASN A 55 -55.72 25.65 -12.52
CA ASN A 55 -56.71 25.25 -11.52
C ASN A 55 -56.05 24.63 -10.27
N ASP A 56 -56.85 24.25 -9.27
CA ASP A 56 -56.34 23.65 -8.04
C ASP A 56 -55.73 22.26 -8.24
N ASP A 57 -56.26 21.47 -9.16
CA ASP A 57 -55.73 20.15 -9.48
C ASP A 57 -54.36 20.27 -10.19
N ASP A 58 -54.19 21.24 -11.09
CA ASP A 58 -52.92 21.53 -11.76
C ASP A 58 -51.85 21.91 -10.71
N ARG A 59 -52.20 22.79 -9.76
CA ARG A 59 -51.29 23.17 -8.67
C ARG A 59 -50.89 21.97 -7.82
N LYS A 60 -51.85 21.10 -7.50
CA LYS A 60 -51.61 19.91 -6.67
C LYS A 60 -50.70 18.91 -7.40
N ILE A 61 -51.00 18.56 -8.64
CA ILE A 61 -50.21 17.58 -9.38
C ILE A 61 -48.79 18.09 -9.69
N LEU A 62 -48.62 19.41 -9.89
CA LEU A 62 -47.30 20.02 -10.03
C LEU A 62 -46.47 19.94 -8.74
N ALA A 63 -47.08 20.11 -7.57
CA ALA A 63 -46.40 19.95 -6.28
C ALA A 63 -45.96 18.49 -6.04
N GLU A 64 -46.83 17.54 -6.39
CA GLU A 64 -46.51 16.10 -6.34
C GLU A 64 -45.39 15.73 -7.32
N ALA A 65 -45.43 16.26 -8.55
CA ALA A 65 -44.39 16.06 -9.55
C ALA A 65 -43.03 16.57 -9.06
N ARG A 66 -42.97 17.79 -8.51
CA ARG A 66 -41.73 18.39 -7.95
C ARG A 66 -41.15 17.53 -6.83
N THR A 67 -41.99 17.04 -5.92
CA THR A 67 -41.56 16.16 -4.82
C THR A 67 -41.01 14.83 -5.37
N THR A 68 -41.66 14.28 -6.39
CA THR A 68 -41.25 13.02 -7.01
C THR A 68 -39.93 13.16 -7.76
N ILE A 69 -39.74 14.25 -8.52
CA ILE A 69 -38.49 14.58 -9.22
C ILE A 69 -37.34 14.67 -8.20
N ALA A 70 -37.51 15.43 -7.13
CA ALA A 70 -36.48 15.59 -6.09
C ALA A 70 -36.10 14.24 -5.44
N SER A 71 -37.09 13.38 -5.20
CA SER A 71 -36.85 12.03 -4.65
C SER A 71 -36.05 11.14 -5.61
N LEU A 72 -36.41 11.15 -6.90
CA LEU A 72 -35.71 10.38 -7.93
C LEU A 72 -34.25 10.84 -8.10
N GLU A 73 -34.03 12.15 -8.14
CA GLU A 73 -32.70 12.74 -8.24
C GLU A 73 -31.86 12.43 -7.00
N LYS A 74 -32.41 12.64 -5.81
CA LYS A 74 -31.73 12.32 -4.54
C LYS A 74 -31.29 10.86 -4.49
N SER A 75 -32.19 9.92 -4.77
CA SER A 75 -31.88 8.49 -4.76
C SER A 75 -30.82 8.11 -5.80
N ALA A 76 -30.83 8.76 -6.98
CA ALA A 76 -29.79 8.58 -7.98
C ALA A 76 -28.42 9.08 -7.48
N PHE A 77 -28.36 10.25 -6.85
CA PHE A 77 -27.11 10.79 -6.30
C PHE A 77 -26.56 9.97 -5.15
N GLU A 78 -27.41 9.50 -4.23
CA GLU A 78 -27.01 8.58 -3.15
C GLU A 78 -26.37 7.31 -3.69
N SER A 79 -26.91 6.77 -4.79
CA SER A 79 -26.34 5.58 -5.44
C SER A 79 -24.96 5.87 -6.08
N VAL A 80 -24.77 7.07 -6.65
CA VAL A 80 -23.48 7.49 -7.20
C VAL A 80 -22.43 7.65 -6.10
N GLU A 81 -22.84 8.18 -4.95
CA GLU A 81 -21.97 8.36 -3.78
C GLU A 81 -21.52 7.02 -3.21
N LEU A 82 -22.44 6.07 -3.04
CA LEU A 82 -22.11 4.70 -2.60
C LEU A 82 -21.07 4.03 -3.50
N ILE A 83 -21.23 4.14 -4.82
CA ILE A 83 -20.25 3.57 -5.78
C ILE A 83 -18.89 4.27 -5.67
N SER A 84 -18.87 5.55 -5.31
CA SER A 84 -17.63 6.29 -5.11
C SER A 84 -16.94 5.87 -3.82
N GLN A 85 -17.71 5.60 -2.76
CA GLN A 85 -17.20 5.03 -1.51
C GLN A 85 -16.64 3.61 -1.73
N CYS A 86 -17.32 2.76 -2.51
CA CYS A 86 -16.78 1.45 -2.88
C CYS A 86 -15.40 1.55 -3.54
N ALA A 87 -15.18 2.55 -4.40
CA ALA A 87 -13.87 2.79 -5.01
C ALA A 87 -12.80 3.15 -3.98
N SER A 88 -13.13 4.01 -3.02
CA SER A 88 -12.20 4.38 -1.95
C SER A 88 -11.85 3.20 -1.04
N GLU A 89 -12.82 2.36 -0.66
CA GLU A 89 -12.54 1.18 0.16
C GLU A 89 -11.73 0.11 -0.59
N ALA A 90 -12.02 -0.11 -1.88
CA ALA A 90 -11.24 -1.03 -2.71
C ALA A 90 -9.76 -0.59 -2.78
N MET A 91 -9.48 0.70 -2.91
CA MET A 91 -8.11 1.23 -2.90
C MET A 91 -7.43 1.07 -1.54
N ARG A 92 -8.15 1.17 -0.42
CA ARG A 92 -7.57 0.93 0.91
C ARG A 92 -7.17 -0.53 1.10
N ILE A 93 -7.93 -1.46 0.55
CA ILE A 93 -7.57 -2.87 0.56
C ILE A 93 -6.28 -3.08 -0.23
N ASP A 94 -6.15 -2.50 -1.43
CA ASP A 94 -4.90 -2.56 -2.20
C ASP A 94 -3.69 -2.01 -1.43
N ASP A 95 -3.86 -0.89 -0.73
CA ASP A 95 -2.80 -0.32 0.10
C ASP A 95 -2.44 -1.25 1.28
N SER A 96 -3.44 -1.88 1.91
CA SER A 96 -3.22 -2.90 2.96
C SER A 96 -2.45 -4.11 2.42
N LEU A 97 -2.87 -4.67 1.28
CA LEU A 97 -2.20 -5.80 0.63
C LEU A 97 -0.76 -5.46 0.23
N ARG A 98 -0.51 -4.22 -0.20
CA ARG A 98 0.85 -3.74 -0.47
C ARG A 98 1.70 -3.68 0.79
N GLN A 99 1.15 -3.12 1.87
CA GLN A 99 1.84 -3.03 3.14
C GLN A 99 2.19 -4.42 3.68
N GLU A 100 1.26 -5.37 3.66
CA GLU A 100 1.50 -6.75 4.11
C GLU A 100 2.65 -7.42 3.34
N ARG A 101 2.73 -7.21 2.01
CA ARG A 101 3.84 -7.72 1.19
C ARG A 101 5.17 -7.06 1.52
N GLU A 102 5.17 -5.75 1.79
CA GLU A 102 6.38 -5.02 2.21
C GLU A 102 6.89 -5.47 3.57
N GLU A 103 5.98 -5.69 4.52
CA GLU A 103 6.29 -6.22 5.84
C GLU A 103 6.84 -7.64 5.76
N ALA A 104 6.23 -8.52 4.96
CA ALA A 104 6.71 -9.88 4.72
C ALA A 104 8.13 -9.89 4.12
N ARG A 105 8.39 -9.08 3.08
CA ARG A 105 9.73 -8.94 2.48
C ARG A 105 10.76 -8.43 3.49
N THR A 106 10.37 -7.44 4.30
CA THR A 106 11.25 -6.88 5.33
C THR A 106 11.58 -7.91 6.41
N ALA A 107 10.60 -8.71 6.83
CA ALA A 107 10.80 -9.77 7.81
C ALA A 107 11.74 -10.86 7.29
N GLU A 108 11.60 -11.26 6.03
CA GLU A 108 12.49 -12.21 5.37
C GLU A 108 13.93 -11.68 5.28
N GLN A 109 14.11 -10.46 4.76
CA GLN A 109 15.43 -9.84 4.65
C GLN A 109 16.08 -9.64 6.03
N ARG A 110 15.29 -9.29 7.04
CA ARG A 110 15.74 -9.20 8.43
C ARG A 110 16.25 -10.54 8.94
N ALA A 111 15.51 -11.62 8.72
CA ALA A 111 15.93 -12.95 9.14
C ALA A 111 17.24 -13.38 8.47
N GLU A 112 17.39 -13.13 7.16
CA GLU A 112 18.62 -13.43 6.41
C GLU A 112 19.82 -12.64 6.95
N LEU A 113 19.67 -11.33 7.13
CA LEU A 113 20.74 -10.46 7.63
C LEU A 113 21.11 -10.79 9.07
N HIS A 114 20.15 -11.09 9.94
CA HIS A 114 20.43 -11.56 11.30
C HIS A 114 21.20 -12.88 11.29
N GLY A 115 20.83 -13.82 10.42
CA GLY A 115 21.57 -15.08 10.26
C GLY A 115 23.02 -14.85 9.85
N LYS A 116 23.24 -14.01 8.82
CA LYS A 116 24.58 -13.62 8.35
C LYS A 116 25.41 -12.93 9.44
N LEU A 117 24.82 -11.95 10.12
CA LEU A 117 25.50 -11.20 11.17
C LEU A 117 25.82 -12.09 12.38
N GLY A 118 24.89 -12.95 12.79
CA GLY A 118 25.10 -13.92 13.86
C GLY A 118 26.25 -14.89 13.53
N ALA A 119 26.31 -15.39 12.30
CA ALA A 119 27.41 -16.22 11.84
C ALA A 119 28.75 -15.46 11.84
N MET A 120 28.78 -14.17 11.48
CA MET A 120 29.99 -13.35 11.54
C MET A 120 30.44 -13.10 12.98
N LEU A 121 29.53 -12.79 13.90
CA LEU A 121 29.88 -12.51 15.29
C LEU A 121 30.34 -13.77 16.03
N TYR A 122 29.56 -14.84 15.95
CA TYR A 122 29.78 -16.05 16.75
C TYR A 122 30.53 -17.15 16.01
N GLY A 123 30.58 -17.12 14.67
CA GLY A 123 31.44 -18.01 13.89
C GLY A 123 32.93 -17.67 14.02
N ILE A 124 33.26 -16.43 14.40
CA ILE A 124 34.63 -16.01 14.76
C ILE A 124 34.99 -16.53 16.16
N GLU A 125 34.05 -16.58 17.11
CA GLU A 125 34.27 -17.12 18.46
C GLU A 125 34.30 -18.67 18.50
N ALA A 126 33.60 -19.35 17.59
CA ALA A 126 33.56 -20.82 17.51
C ALA A 126 34.66 -21.42 16.63
N ALA A 127 35.37 -20.62 15.84
CA ALA A 127 36.65 -21.07 15.30
C ALA A 127 37.55 -21.34 16.50
N PRO A 128 38.14 -22.55 16.65
CA PRO A 128 39.20 -22.69 17.61
C PRO A 128 40.18 -21.58 17.27
N GLU A 129 40.54 -20.75 18.24
CA GLU A 129 41.84 -20.13 18.19
C GLU A 129 42.77 -21.33 17.94
N SER A 130 43.19 -21.52 16.69
CA SER A 130 44.47 -22.12 16.45
C SER A 130 45.34 -21.13 17.18
N ALA A 131 45.68 -21.49 18.43
CA ALA A 131 46.54 -20.70 19.26
C ALA A 131 47.66 -20.30 18.33
N ALA A 132 47.72 -19.01 17.97
CA ALA A 132 48.81 -18.48 17.22
C ALA A 132 49.95 -18.42 18.23
N THR A 133 50.44 -19.59 18.66
CA THR A 133 51.52 -19.79 19.62
C THR A 133 52.86 -19.40 19.03
N ASN A 134 52.88 -18.60 17.97
CA ASN A 134 54.05 -17.92 17.44
C ASN A 134 53.58 -16.64 16.76
N SER A 135 53.32 -15.60 17.56
CA SER A 135 53.23 -14.24 17.04
C SER A 135 54.49 -13.97 16.23
N THR A 136 54.32 -13.62 14.96
CA THR A 136 55.43 -13.21 14.08
C THR A 136 56.20 -12.05 14.69
N ALA A 137 55.54 -11.19 15.49
CA ALA A 137 56.20 -10.14 16.24
C ALA A 137 57.13 -10.70 17.33
N ASP A 138 56.71 -11.75 18.06
CA ASP A 138 57.54 -12.37 19.10
C ASP A 138 58.78 -13.06 18.49
N ALA A 139 58.60 -13.73 17.35
CA ALA A 139 59.72 -14.35 16.61
C ALA A 139 60.73 -13.30 16.11
N VAL A 140 60.25 -12.13 15.66
CA VAL A 140 61.11 -11.01 15.25
C VAL A 140 61.84 -10.41 16.46
N MET A 141 61.13 -10.21 17.58
CA MET A 141 61.73 -9.65 18.80
C MET A 141 62.79 -10.58 19.40
N ALA A 142 62.57 -11.90 19.40
CA ALA A 142 63.55 -12.88 19.85
C ALA A 142 64.83 -12.86 18.99
N ARG A 143 64.69 -12.74 17.66
CA ARG A 143 65.84 -12.60 16.74
C ARG A 143 66.61 -11.29 16.95
N VAL A 144 65.90 -10.19 17.21
CA VAL A 144 66.52 -8.89 17.52
C VAL A 144 67.31 -8.95 18.82
N GLN A 145 66.79 -9.61 19.86
CA GLN A 145 67.51 -9.81 21.11
C GLN A 145 68.76 -10.67 20.91
N ALA A 146 68.64 -11.80 20.22
CA ALA A 146 69.78 -12.67 19.91
C ALA A 146 70.88 -11.95 19.11
N TYR A 147 70.50 -11.09 18.15
CA TYR A 147 71.44 -10.27 17.39
C TYR A 147 72.18 -9.26 18.27
N ARG A 148 71.47 -8.61 19.21
CA ARG A 148 72.08 -7.66 20.15
C ARG A 148 73.05 -8.35 21.10
N GLU A 149 72.71 -9.54 21.59
CA GLU A 149 73.57 -10.37 22.45
C GLU A 149 74.88 -10.72 21.73
N LEU A 150 74.79 -11.25 20.49
CA LEU A 150 75.95 -11.58 19.68
C LEU A 150 76.83 -10.35 19.39
N LYS A 151 76.21 -9.20 19.07
CA LYS A 151 76.97 -7.97 18.80
C LYS A 151 77.71 -7.50 20.06
N ASN A 152 77.08 -7.57 21.22
CA ASN A 152 77.72 -7.22 22.49
C ASN A 152 78.89 -8.17 22.80
N GLN A 153 78.71 -9.48 22.61
CA GLN A 153 79.79 -10.46 22.80
C GLN A 153 80.98 -10.21 21.87
N ILE A 154 80.73 -9.91 20.60
CA ILE A 154 81.78 -9.57 19.62
C ILE A 154 82.50 -8.27 20.01
N GLN A 155 81.78 -7.27 20.52
CA GLN A 155 82.36 -6.01 20.98
C GLN A 155 83.24 -6.22 22.22
N THR A 156 82.77 -7.00 23.20
CA THR A 156 83.56 -7.33 24.40
C THR A 156 84.82 -8.12 24.10
N VAL A 157 84.82 -8.95 23.05
CA VAL A 157 86.02 -9.67 22.58
C VAL A 157 86.99 -8.75 21.83
N ARG A 158 86.51 -7.65 21.23
CA ARG A 158 87.35 -6.65 20.54
C ARG A 158 87.95 -5.60 21.46
N GLU A 159 87.38 -5.40 22.64
CA GLU A 159 87.82 -4.42 23.66
C GLU A 159 88.67 -5.05 24.78
N ALA A 160 88.90 -6.37 24.72
CA ALA A 160 89.81 -7.13 25.59
C ALA A 160 91.17 -7.36 24.91
#